data_AF-A0A510KDJ2-F1
#
_entry.id   AF-A0A510KDJ2-F1
#
_cell.length_a   1.000
_cell.length_b   1.000
_cell.length_c   1.000
_cell.angle_alpha   90.00
_cell.angle_beta   90.00
_cell.angle_gamma   90.00
#
_symmetry.space_group_name_H-M   'P 1'
#
loop_
_entity.id
_entity.type
_entity.pdbx_description
1 polymer ?
#
loop_
_entity_poly.entity_id
_entity_poly.type
_entity_poly.pdbx_seq_one_letter_code
_entity_poly.pdbx_strand_id
1 'polypeptide(L)' 'MENMEITRKIYSKIIFSIRDKKMTQKKVSEIIGMKPQTFSDNLSKLKDGKFPSVETLKKLQDALEIDLGINFF' A
#
# COMPACT_ATOMS: atom_id res chain seq x y z
N MET A 1 -19.21 4.89 -2.27
CA MET A 1 -18.52 6.06 -1.68
C MET A 1 -17.62 5.65 -0.54
N GLU A 2 -18.12 4.86 0.42
CA GLU A 2 -17.36 4.38 1.58
C GLU A 2 -16.05 3.63 1.23
N ASN A 3 -16.09 2.61 0.34
CA ASN A 3 -14.88 1.91 -0.10
C ASN A 3 -13.84 2.83 -0.74
N MET A 4 -14.27 3.86 -1.47
CA MET A 4 -13.37 4.77 -2.16
C MET A 4 -12.61 5.67 -1.17
N GLU A 5 -13.27 6.08 -0.09
CA GLU A 5 -12.64 6.84 0.97
C GLU A 5 -11.62 5.99 1.73
N ILE A 6 -11.98 4.75 2.06
CA ILE A 6 -11.10 3.81 2.78
C ILE A 6 -9.85 3.51 1.94
N THR A 7 -9.99 3.15 0.67
CA THR A 7 -8.82 2.81 -0.17
C THR A 7 -7.91 4.02 -0.41
N ARG A 8 -8.45 5.23 -0.53
CA ARG A 8 -7.66 6.47 -0.68
C ARG A 8 -6.94 6.85 0.62
N LYS A 9 -7.55 6.60 1.78
CA LYS A 9 -6.87 6.73 3.09
C LYS A 9 -5.69 5.76 3.18
N ILE A 10 -5.88 4.49 2.80
CA ILE A 10 -4.82 3.48 2.75
C ILE A 10 -3.70 3.91 1.78
N TYR A 11 -4.03 4.35 0.57
CA TYR A 11 -3.07 4.86 -0.40
C TYR A 11 -2.24 6.01 0.19
N SER A 12 -2.89 6.99 0.82
CA SER A 12 -2.21 8.15 1.40
C SER A 12 -1.25 7.74 2.52
N LYS A 13 -1.68 6.85 3.42
CA LYS A 13 -0.81 6.29 4.48
C LYS A 13 0.44 5.62 3.91
N ILE A 14 0.29 4.82 2.86
CA ILE A 14 1.42 4.16 2.17
C ILE A 14 2.37 5.22 1.60
N ILE A 15 1.87 6.17 0.81
CA ILE A 15 2.71 7.17 0.15
C ILE A 15 3.43 8.07 1.15
N PHE A 16 2.75 8.50 2.21
CA PHE A 16 3.38 9.29 3.26
C PHE A 16 4.46 8.50 4.00
N SER A 17 4.20 7.25 4.39
CA SER A 17 5.21 6.41 5.02
C SER A 17 6.46 6.21 4.16
N ILE A 18 6.27 5.98 2.85
CA ILE A 18 7.39 5.86 1.90
C ILE A 18 8.24 7.14 1.89
N ARG A 19 7.58 8.30 1.88
CA ARG A 19 8.26 9.61 1.90
C ARG A 19 8.98 9.85 3.23
N ASP A 20 8.32 9.59 4.35
CA ASP A 20 8.84 9.85 5.70
C ASP A 20 10.07 8.98 5.99
N LYS A 21 10.04 7.71 5.53
CA LYS A 21 11.19 6.79 5.60
C LYS A 21 12.26 7.06 4.53
N LYS A 22 12.11 8.09 3.69
CA LYS A 22 13.02 8.43 2.58
C LYS A 22 13.26 7.25 1.62
N MET A 23 12.24 6.42 1.42
CA MET A 23 12.27 5.27 0.52
C MET A 23 11.72 5.64 -0.85
N THR A 24 11.97 4.80 -1.85
CA THR A 24 11.31 4.89 -3.16
C THR A 24 10.28 3.77 -3.29
N GLN A 25 9.26 3.98 -4.13
CA GLN A 25 8.29 2.93 -4.45
C GLN A 25 8.95 1.66 -5.01
N LYS A 26 9.99 1.84 -5.85
CA LYS A 26 10.83 0.74 -6.34
C LYS A 26 11.47 -0.04 -5.18
N LYS A 27 12.08 0.65 -4.22
CA LYS A 27 12.71 0.01 -3.06
C LYS A 27 11.70 -0.77 -2.22
N VAL A 28 10.51 -0.23 -2.02
CA VAL A 28 9.44 -0.91 -1.28
C VAL A 28 8.98 -2.15 -2.05
N SER A 29 8.82 -2.06 -3.38
CA SER A 29 8.46 -3.22 -4.21
C SER A 29 9.50 -4.34 -4.10
N GLU A 30 10.79 -4.00 -4.05
CA GLU A 30 11.87 -4.97 -3.85
C GLU A 30 11.78 -5.64 -2.47
N ILE A 31 11.52 -4.86 -1.41
CA ILE A 31 11.40 -5.38 -0.02
C ILE A 31 10.24 -6.37 0.11
N ILE A 32 9.09 -6.07 -0.50
CA ILE A 32 7.92 -6.97 -0.43
C ILE A 32 7.95 -8.10 -1.46
N GLY A 33 9.04 -8.24 -2.22
CA GLY A 33 9.21 -9.27 -3.24
C GLY A 33 8.26 -9.12 -4.43
N MET A 34 7.92 -7.88 -4.81
CA MET A 34 6.98 -7.56 -5.88
C MET A 34 7.67 -6.83 -7.05
N LYS A 35 7.27 -7.13 -8.29
CA LYS A 35 7.74 -6.38 -9.46
C LYS A 35 7.28 -4.90 -9.36
N PRO A 36 8.11 -3.92 -9.76
CA PRO A 36 7.75 -2.50 -9.68
C PRO A 36 6.43 -2.15 -10.40
N GLN A 37 6.17 -2.79 -11.55
CA GLN A 37 4.90 -2.60 -12.28
C GLN A 37 3.70 -3.07 -11.45
N THR A 38 3.75 -4.29 -10.92
CA THR A 38 2.67 -4.85 -10.08
C THR A 38 2.42 -4.00 -8.83
N PHE A 39 3.49 -3.43 -8.26
CA PHE A 39 3.37 -2.48 -7.15
C PHE A 39 2.62 -1.22 -7.56
N SER A 40 3.01 -0.62 -8.69
CA SER A 40 2.34 0.56 -9.25
C SER A 40 0.87 0.30 -9.56
N ASP A 41 0.55 -0.87 -10.12
CA ASP A 41 -0.82 -1.29 -10.41
C ASP A 41 -1.65 -1.41 -9.12
N ASN A 42 -1.08 -1.98 -8.06
CA ASN A 42 -1.75 -2.09 -6.76
C ASN A 42 -1.98 -0.72 -6.09
N LEU A 43 -1.04 0.21 -6.23
CA LEU A 43 -1.25 1.59 -5.79
C LEU A 43 -2.35 2.28 -6.59
N SER A 44 -2.41 2.05 -7.91
CA SER A 44 -3.44 2.61 -8.78
C SER A 44 -4.83 2.09 -8.41
N LYS A 45 -4.97 0.78 -8.13
CA LYS A 45 -6.22 0.20 -7.60
C LYS A 45 -6.74 0.96 -6.38
N LEU A 46 -5.86 1.29 -5.42
CA LEU A 46 -6.27 2.02 -4.22
C LEU A 46 -6.78 3.44 -4.53
N LYS A 47 -6.14 4.15 -5.47
CA LYS A 47 -6.60 5.48 -5.95
C LYS A 47 -7.98 5.41 -6.60
N ASP A 48 -8.24 4.29 -7.29
CA ASP A 48 -9.46 4.01 -8.05
C ASP A 48 -10.59 3.42 -7.21
N GLY A 49 -10.41 3.28 -5.89
CA GLY A 49 -11.47 2.75 -5.02
C GLY A 49 -11.48 1.22 -4.86
N LYS A 50 -10.42 0.53 -5.30
CA LYS A 50 -10.30 -0.94 -5.29
C LYS A 50 -9.21 -1.41 -4.35
N PHE A 51 -9.45 -2.53 -3.67
CA PHE A 51 -8.46 -3.14 -2.79
C PHE A 51 -7.52 -4.07 -3.58
N PRO A 52 -6.20 -4.00 -3.35
CA PRO A 52 -5.27 -5.09 -3.62
C PRO A 52 -5.60 -6.33 -2.78
N SER A 53 -4.86 -7.42 -2.99
CA SER A 53 -5.03 -8.60 -2.14
C SER A 53 -4.69 -8.30 -0.67
N VAL A 54 -5.34 -9.03 0.24
CA VAL A 54 -5.03 -9.01 1.67
C VAL A 54 -3.54 -9.23 1.93
N GLU A 55 -2.94 -10.21 1.25
CA GLU A 55 -1.50 -10.48 1.33
C GLU A 55 -0.64 -9.27 0.94
N THR A 56 -1.02 -8.54 -0.12
CA THR A 56 -0.32 -7.32 -0.53
C THR A 56 -0.40 -6.24 0.54
N LEU A 57 -1.60 -6.04 1.10
CA LEU A 57 -1.82 -5.04 2.15
C LEU A 57 -1.06 -5.40 3.42
N LYS A 58 -1.00 -6.69 3.80
CA LYS A 58 -0.21 -7.18 4.93
C LYS A 58 1.29 -6.95 4.71
N LYS A 59 1.82 -7.33 3.55
CA LYS A 59 3.23 -7.08 3.19
C LYS A 59 3.60 -5.60 3.23
N LEU A 60 2.72 -4.73 2.74
CA LEU A 60 2.92 -3.27 2.81
C LEU A 60 2.92 -2.77 4.25
N GLN A 61 2.00 -3.28 5.08
CA GLN A 61 1.89 -2.94 6.50
C GLN A 61 3.19 -3.29 7.23
N ASP A 62 3.69 -4.51 7.03
CA ASP A 62 4.89 -5.02 7.69
C ASP A 62 6.15 -4.29 7.18
N ALA A 63 6.30 -4.12 5.86
CA ALA A 63 7.47 -3.47 5.27
C ALA A 63 7.59 -1.96 5.57
N LEU A 64 6.45 -1.30 5.77
CA LEU A 64 6.40 0.13 6.11
C LEU A 64 6.19 0.37 7.60
N GLU A 65 6.02 -0.68 8.41
CA GLU A 65 5.81 -0.59 9.86
C GLU A 65 4.70 0.44 10.22
N ILE A 66 3.59 0.41 9.48
CA ILE A 66 2.47 1.34 9.65
C ILE A 66 1.19 0.56 9.96
N ASP A 67 0.24 1.16 10.67
CA ASP A 67 -1.12 0.61 10.74
C ASP A 67 -1.98 1.14 9.58
N LEU A 68 -2.38 0.24 8.67
CA LEU A 68 -3.29 0.60 7.57
C LEU A 68 -4.74 0.80 8.03
N GLY A 69 -5.08 0.44 9.26
CA GLY A 69 -6.45 0.41 9.78
C GLY A 69 -7.21 -0.82 9.31
N ILE A 70 -6.48 -1.91 9.02
CA ILE A 70 -7.03 -3.18 8.54
C ILE A 70 -6.50 -4.29 9.44
N ASN A 71 -7.41 -4.94 10.17
CA ASN A 71 -7.09 -6.09 11.00
C ASN A 71 -7.21 -7.37 10.15
N PHE A 72 -6.11 -8.10 10.04
CA PHE A 72 -6.08 -9.42 9.42
C PHE A 72 -6.13 -10.44 10.56
N PHE A 73 -7.33 -10.90 10.89
CA PHE A 73 -7.54 -11.96 11.89
C PHE A 73 -7.27 -13.33 11.27
#